data_AF-A0A6P2FWH2-F1
#
_entry.id   AF-A0A6P2FWH2-F1
#
_cell.length_a   1.000
_cell.length_b   1.000
_cell.length_c   1.000
_cell.angle_alpha   90.00
_cell.angle_beta   90.00
_cell.angle_gamma   90.00
#
_symmetry.space_group_name_H-M   'P 1'
#
loop_
_entity.id
_entity.type
_entity.pdbx_description
1 polymer ?
#
loop_
_entity_poly.entity_id
_entity_poly.type
_entity_poly.pdbx_seq_one_letter_code
_entity_poly.pdbx_strand_id
1 'polypeptide(L)'
;MHEGVRAPLYASSSGKLVLAFLDAKELEEYLARVELRPIARRSVRSVGELHRQVLSVRAEGVAYSQDEFTNGVVGFSAPVFNVHLKMIACLGLAVPTSIFEPKKLALTKLLKATAQAVTGRISSSTRVP
;
A
#
# COMPACT_ATOMS: atom_id res chain seq x y z
N MET A 1 6.51 -4.51 13.27
CA MET A 1 7.63 -4.26 12.33
C MET A 1 8.65 -3.39 13.03
N HIS A 2 9.95 -3.60 12.78
CA HIS A 2 11.02 -2.69 13.21
C HIS A 2 11.59 -1.97 11.97
N GLU A 3 12.43 -0.97 12.19
CA GLU A 3 13.11 -0.25 11.10
C GLU A 3 14.00 -1.19 10.28
N GLY A 4 14.07 -0.96 8.96
CA GLY A 4 14.88 -1.76 8.03
C GLY A 4 14.24 -3.07 7.54
N VAL A 5 13.06 -3.45 8.05
CA VAL A 5 12.33 -4.64 7.57
C VAL A 5 11.90 -4.45 6.11
N ARG A 6 12.18 -5.45 5.27
CA ARG A 6 11.69 -5.53 3.89
C ARG A 6 10.49 -6.48 3.82
N ALA A 7 9.46 -6.07 3.09
CA ALA A 7 8.29 -6.90 2.79
C ALA A 7 8.13 -7.05 1.26
N PRO A 8 7.58 -8.19 0.77
CA PRO A 8 7.30 -8.35 -0.65
C PRO A 8 6.26 -7.34 -1.14
N LEU A 9 6.49 -6.78 -2.33
CA LEU A 9 5.59 -5.77 -2.89
C LEU A 9 4.18 -6.32 -3.13
N TYR A 10 4.08 -7.57 -3.59
CA TYR A 10 2.79 -8.21 -3.87
C TYR A 10 1.95 -8.52 -2.61
N ALA A 11 2.58 -8.65 -1.44
CA ALA A 11 1.93 -9.14 -0.23
C ALA A 11 1.59 -8.03 0.77
N SER A 12 2.33 -6.93 0.78
CA SER A 12 2.16 -5.84 1.74
C SER A 12 1.30 -4.71 1.18
N SER A 13 0.53 -4.01 2.03
CA SER A 13 -0.28 -2.87 1.60
C SER A 13 0.60 -1.72 1.06
N SER A 14 1.72 -1.42 1.72
CA SER A 14 2.70 -0.43 1.22
C SER A 14 3.32 -0.87 -0.11
N GLY A 15 3.61 -2.15 -0.26
CA GLY A 15 4.12 -2.72 -1.50
C GLY A 15 3.16 -2.57 -2.68
N LYS A 16 1.88 -2.85 -2.46
CA LYS A 16 0.85 -2.66 -3.49
C LYS A 16 0.63 -1.19 -3.85
N LEU A 17 0.82 -0.26 -2.92
CA LEU A 17 0.89 1.17 -3.26
C LEU A 17 2.05 1.45 -4.19
N VAL A 18 3.26 0.97 -3.90
CA VAL A 18 4.41 1.15 -4.79
C VAL A 18 4.05 0.67 -6.19
N LEU A 19 3.54 -0.56 -6.34
CA LEU A 19 3.10 -1.10 -7.63
C LEU A 19 2.02 -0.25 -8.31
N ALA A 20 1.07 0.30 -7.53
CA ALA A 20 0.03 1.17 -8.04
C ALA A 20 0.56 2.53 -8.54
N PHE A 21 1.71 3.00 -8.08
CA PHE A 21 2.28 4.28 -8.51
C PHE A 21 3.52 4.16 -9.42
N LEU A 22 3.92 2.94 -9.79
CA LEU A 22 4.86 2.70 -10.90
C LEU A 22 4.27 3.14 -12.24
N ASP A 23 5.13 3.45 -13.20
CA ASP A 23 4.65 3.59 -14.58
C ASP A 23 4.18 2.23 -15.15
N ALA A 24 3.51 2.24 -16.29
CA ALA A 24 2.94 1.04 -16.87
C ALA A 24 4.02 -0.01 -17.21
N LYS A 25 5.17 0.44 -17.71
CA LYS A 25 6.27 -0.44 -18.14
C LYS A 25 6.93 -1.09 -16.92
N GLU A 26 7.23 -0.32 -15.88
CA GLU A 26 7.81 -0.82 -14.63
C GLU A 26 6.87 -1.83 -13.94
N LEU A 27 5.56 -1.58 -13.98
CA LEU A 27 4.57 -2.51 -13.44
C LEU A 27 4.53 -3.81 -14.25
N GLU A 28 4.50 -3.74 -15.58
CA GLU A 28 4.54 -4.91 -16.45
C GLU A 28 5.81 -5.74 -16.24
N GLU A 29 6.98 -5.09 -16.17
CA GLU A 29 8.26 -5.73 -15.88
C GLU A 29 8.25 -6.43 -14.51
N TYR A 30 7.65 -5.81 -13.49
CA TYR A 30 7.48 -6.44 -12.19
C TYR A 30 6.56 -7.67 -12.26
N LEU A 31 5.40 -7.54 -12.90
CA LEU A 31 4.41 -8.61 -13.02
C LEU A 31 4.93 -9.81 -13.82
N ALA A 32 5.80 -9.58 -14.80
CA ALA A 32 6.42 -10.62 -15.61
C ALA A 32 7.45 -11.46 -14.85
N ARG A 33 8.11 -10.89 -13.83
CA ARG A 33 9.23 -11.54 -13.10
C ARG A 33 8.88 -12.01 -11.68
N VAL A 34 7.76 -11.57 -11.11
CA VAL A 34 7.46 -11.80 -9.70
C VAL A 34 7.14 -13.27 -9.42
N GLU A 35 7.82 -13.85 -8.44
CA GLU A 35 7.45 -15.13 -7.84
C GLU A 35 6.46 -14.91 -6.68
N LEU A 36 5.21 -15.32 -6.88
CA LEU A 36 4.16 -15.23 -5.86
C LEU A 36 4.22 -16.44 -4.92
N ARG A 37 4.86 -16.25 -3.76
CA ARG A 37 4.95 -17.29 -2.74
C ARG A 37 3.76 -17.21 -1.77
N PRO A 38 3.19 -18.35 -1.36
CA PRO A 38 2.10 -18.37 -0.38
C PRO A 38 2.64 -18.17 1.03
N ILE A 39 2.79 -16.92 1.45
CA ILE A 39 3.36 -16.52 2.76
C ILE A 39 2.34 -16.71 3.90
N ALA A 40 1.06 -16.53 3.61
CA ALA A 40 -0.05 -16.52 4.54
C ALA A 40 -1.31 -17.11 3.90
N ARG A 41 -2.36 -17.27 4.69
CA ARG A 41 -3.59 -17.98 4.30
C ARG A 41 -4.28 -17.33 3.08
N ARG A 42 -4.21 -16.00 2.94
CA ARG A 42 -4.81 -15.25 1.84
C ARG A 42 -3.78 -14.64 0.88
N SER A 43 -2.53 -15.12 0.87
CA SER A 43 -1.52 -14.60 -0.05
C SER A 43 -2.00 -14.65 -1.49
N VAL A 44 -1.74 -13.57 -2.22
CA VAL A 44 -1.99 -13.44 -3.66
C VAL A 44 -1.39 -14.63 -4.41
N ARG A 45 -2.20 -15.30 -5.22
CA ARG A 45 -1.81 -16.57 -5.89
C ARG A 45 -1.56 -16.44 -7.38
N SER A 46 -1.93 -15.32 -7.98
CA SER A 46 -1.75 -15.13 -9.42
C SER A 46 -1.41 -13.68 -9.78
N VAL A 47 -0.68 -13.51 -10.87
CA VAL A 47 -0.35 -12.19 -11.43
C VAL A 47 -1.61 -11.42 -11.77
N GLY A 48 -2.64 -12.10 -12.30
CA GLY A 48 -3.92 -11.47 -12.60
C GLY A 48 -4.66 -10.96 -11.37
N GLU A 49 -4.59 -11.68 -10.24
CA GLU A 49 -5.11 -11.21 -8.95
C GLU A 49 -4.34 -9.99 -8.46
N LEU A 50 -3.00 -10.05 -8.47
CA LEU A 50 -2.17 -8.92 -8.07
C LEU A 50 -2.48 -7.67 -8.91
N HIS A 51 -2.56 -7.84 -10.23
CA HIS A 51 -2.85 -6.75 -11.15
C HIS A 51 -4.21 -6.11 -10.85
N ARG A 52 -5.27 -6.90 -10.62
CA ARG A 52 -6.58 -6.36 -10.22
C ARG A 52 -6.51 -5.58 -8.92
N GLN A 53 -5.80 -6.10 -7.92
CA GLN A 53 -5.63 -5.39 -6.65
C GLN A 53 -4.89 -4.07 -6.85
N VAL A 54 -3.80 -4.06 -7.64
CA VAL A 54 -3.04 -2.83 -7.97
C VAL A 54 -3.93 -1.79 -8.66
N LEU A 55 -4.81 -2.19 -9.59
CA LEU A 55 -5.76 -1.28 -10.22
C LEU A 55 -6.80 -0.71 -9.23
N SER A 56 -7.31 -1.54 -8.31
CA SER A 56 -8.19 -1.06 -7.23
C SER A 56 -7.47 -0.04 -6.35
N VAL A 57 -6.19 -0.26 -6.02
CA VAL A 57 -5.39 0.72 -5.26
C VAL A 57 -5.26 2.06 -5.99
N ARG A 58 -5.03 2.04 -7.31
CA ARG A 58 -4.99 3.27 -8.14
C ARG A 58 -6.31 4.04 -8.06
N ALA A 59 -7.43 3.34 -8.16
CA ALA A 59 -8.77 3.95 -8.14
C ALA A 59 -9.15 4.48 -6.75
N GLU A 60 -8.84 3.74 -5.68
CA GLU A 60 -9.30 4.04 -4.33
C GLU A 60 -8.34 4.93 -3.54
N GLY A 61 -7.06 4.98 -3.94
CA GLY A 61 -6.01 5.71 -3.23
C GLY A 61 -5.70 5.14 -1.84
N VAL A 62 -5.97 3.85 -1.64
CA VAL A 62 -5.65 3.09 -0.44
C VAL A 62 -5.38 1.64 -0.84
N ALA A 63 -4.37 1.02 -0.23
CA ALA A 63 -4.08 -0.39 -0.40
C ALA A 63 -4.41 -1.17 0.85
N TYR A 64 -4.86 -2.42 0.67
CA TYR A 64 -5.11 -3.37 1.74
C TYR A 64 -4.30 -4.65 1.53
N SER A 65 -3.92 -5.27 2.64
CA SER A 65 -3.32 -6.61 2.74
C SER A 65 -3.98 -7.28 3.93
N GLN A 66 -5.00 -8.09 3.69
CA GLN A 66 -5.73 -8.82 4.73
C GLN A 66 -5.34 -10.28 4.73
N ASP A 67 -4.59 -10.70 5.76
CA ASP A 67 -4.05 -12.05 5.90
C ASP A 67 -3.19 -12.52 4.73
N GLU A 68 -2.60 -11.57 3.98
CA GLU A 68 -1.81 -11.86 2.78
C GLU A 68 -0.31 -11.97 3.04
N PHE A 69 0.18 -11.17 3.99
CA PHE A 69 1.57 -11.21 4.45
C PHE A 69 1.71 -11.78 5.87
N THR A 70 0.69 -11.61 6.73
CA THR A 70 0.69 -12.12 8.10
C THR A 70 -0.71 -12.55 8.49
N ASN A 71 -0.88 -13.79 8.94
CA ASN A 71 -2.18 -14.31 9.37
C ASN A 71 -2.72 -13.51 10.58
N GLY A 72 -4.00 -13.19 10.55
CA GLY A 72 -4.68 -12.44 11.59
C GLY A 72 -4.46 -10.93 11.53
N VAL A 73 -3.84 -10.40 10.47
CA VAL A 73 -3.51 -8.97 10.34
C VAL A 73 -4.09 -8.39 9.05
N VAL A 74 -4.70 -7.20 9.19
CA VAL A 74 -4.95 -6.30 8.07
C VAL A 74 -3.97 -5.15 8.12
N GLY A 75 -3.08 -5.11 7.13
CA GLY A 75 -2.30 -3.93 6.79
C GLY A 75 -3.07 -3.07 5.80
N PHE A 76 -3.11 -1.76 5.99
CA PHE A 76 -3.65 -0.83 5.02
C PHE A 76 -2.84 0.45 4.96
N SER A 77 -2.71 1.02 3.76
CA SER A 77 -1.76 2.11 3.51
C SER A 77 -2.32 3.14 2.55
N ALA A 78 -1.95 4.41 2.75
CA ALA A 78 -2.27 5.53 1.88
C ALA A 78 -0.98 6.21 1.38
N PRO A 79 -0.96 6.73 0.14
CA PRO A 79 0.23 7.33 -0.44
C PRO A 79 0.53 8.70 0.17
N VAL A 80 1.82 9.05 0.21
CA VAL A 80 2.33 10.39 0.55
C VAL A 80 3.10 10.92 -0.65
N PHE A 81 2.75 12.12 -1.09
CA PHE A 81 3.28 12.73 -2.31
C PHE A 81 4.23 13.88 -2.02
N ASN A 82 5.09 14.18 -3.00
CA ASN A 82 5.82 15.45 -3.05
C ASN A 82 5.04 16.51 -3.84
N VAL A 83 5.65 17.69 -4.00
CA VAL A 83 5.08 18.84 -4.74
C VAL A 83 4.78 18.57 -6.22
N HIS A 84 5.42 17.54 -6.80
CA HIS A 84 5.22 17.14 -8.20
C HIS A 84 4.23 15.99 -8.34
N LEU A 85 3.44 15.70 -7.30
CA LEU A 85 2.49 14.58 -7.25
C LEU A 85 3.14 13.19 -7.43
N LYS A 86 4.46 13.09 -7.24
CA LYS A 86 5.16 11.81 -7.21
C LYS A 86 5.02 11.19 -5.83
N MET A 87 4.60 9.93 -5.76
CA MET A 87 4.57 9.20 -4.49
C MET A 87 6.01 8.99 -4.01
N ILE A 88 6.32 9.48 -2.81
CA ILE A 88 7.66 9.38 -2.21
C ILE A 88 7.69 8.50 -0.97
N ALA A 89 6.53 8.27 -0.35
CA ALA A 89 6.36 7.44 0.82
C ALA A 89 4.91 6.95 0.90
N CYS A 90 4.61 6.16 1.93
CA CYS A 90 3.25 5.82 2.31
C CYS A 90 3.11 5.83 3.82
N LEU A 91 1.90 6.13 4.31
CA LEU A 91 1.51 5.95 5.70
C LEU A 91 0.69 4.68 5.81
N GLY A 92 0.96 3.83 6.81
CA GLY A 92 0.25 2.57 6.98
C GLY A 92 -0.12 2.27 8.43
N LEU A 93 -1.19 1.50 8.58
CA LEU A 93 -1.65 0.93 9.85
C LEU A 93 -1.77 -0.58 9.70
N ALA A 94 -1.56 -1.29 10.80
CA ALA A 94 -1.78 -2.73 10.90
C ALA A 94 -2.66 -3.02 12.11
N VAL A 95 -3.73 -3.77 11.92
CA VAL A 95 -4.69 -4.11 12.98
C VAL A 95 -5.08 -5.59 12.90
N PRO A 96 -5.58 -6.19 14.00
CA PRO A 96 -6.11 -7.54 13.97
C PRO A 96 -7.30 -7.67 13.00
N THR A 97 -7.34 -8.74 12.21
CA THR A 97 -8.44 -9.02 11.27
C THR A 97 -9.79 -9.08 11.97
N SER A 98 -9.84 -9.59 13.20
CA SER A 98 -11.08 -9.75 13.99
C SER A 98 -11.81 -8.44 14.30
N ILE A 99 -11.13 -7.29 14.25
CA ILE A 99 -11.71 -5.99 14.61
C ILE A 99 -11.81 -5.03 13.43
N PHE A 100 -11.33 -5.42 12.25
CA PHE A 100 -11.15 -4.49 11.14
C PHE A 100 -12.46 -4.10 10.45
N GLU A 101 -13.28 -5.07 10.05
CA GLU A 101 -14.47 -4.81 9.22
C GLU A 101 -15.42 -3.75 9.81
N PRO A 102 -15.82 -3.80 11.10
CA PRO A 102 -16.70 -2.79 11.67
C PRO A 102 -16.09 -1.37 11.69
N LYS A 103 -14.77 -1.25 11.62
CA LYS A 103 -14.03 0.02 11.72
C LYS A 103 -13.41 0.45 10.39
N LYS A 104 -13.50 -0.37 9.33
CA LYS A 104 -12.80 -0.18 8.05
C LYS A 104 -12.98 1.22 7.48
N LEU A 105 -14.21 1.70 7.40
CA LEU A 105 -14.51 3.02 6.84
C LEU A 105 -13.88 4.15 7.67
N ALA A 106 -14.03 4.12 8.99
CA ALA A 106 -13.52 5.15 9.89
C ALA A 106 -11.98 5.18 9.88
N LEU A 107 -11.34 4.02 9.98
CA LEU A 107 -9.87 3.90 9.97
C LEU A 107 -9.28 4.31 8.62
N THR A 108 -9.92 3.93 7.51
CA THR A 108 -9.47 4.32 6.16
C THR A 108 -9.56 5.83 5.96
N LYS A 109 -10.67 6.45 6.38
CA LYS A 109 -10.82 7.92 6.32
C LYS A 109 -9.74 8.63 7.14
N LEU A 110 -9.52 8.18 8.38
CA LEU A 110 -8.49 8.73 9.25
C LEU A 110 -7.08 8.61 8.63
N LEU A 111 -6.77 7.43 8.08
CA LEU A 111 -5.49 7.18 7.43
C LEU A 111 -5.27 8.12 6.24
N LYS A 112 -6.26 8.22 5.34
CA LYS A 112 -6.17 9.08 4.15
C LYS A 112 -6.01 10.55 4.53
N ALA A 113 -6.80 11.04 5.49
CA ALA A 113 -6.68 12.41 5.98
C ALA A 113 -5.30 12.68 6.59
N THR A 114 -4.74 11.73 7.32
CA THR A 114 -3.42 11.86 7.94
C THR A 114 -2.31 11.86 6.88
N ALA A 115 -2.38 10.96 5.88
CA ALA A 115 -1.43 10.92 4.77
C ALA A 115 -1.47 12.22 3.93
N GLN A 116 -2.65 12.81 3.74
CA GLN A 116 -2.81 14.12 3.10
C GLN A 116 -2.18 15.24 3.94
N ALA A 117 -2.38 15.24 5.26
CA ALA A 117 -1.74 16.23 6.14
C ALA A 117 -0.20 16.14 6.10
N VAL A 118 0.36 14.92 6.06
CA VAL A 118 1.81 14.69 5.87
C VAL A 118 2.27 15.22 4.52
N THR A 119 1.54 14.90 3.44
CA THR A 119 1.82 15.41 2.09
C THR A 119 1.87 16.95 2.06
N GLY A 120 0.91 17.61 2.73
CA GLY A 120 0.88 19.07 2.83
C GLY A 120 2.12 19.65 3.53
N ARG A 121 2.57 19.02 4.62
CA ARG A 121 3.77 19.45 5.37
C ARG A 121 5.06 19.26 4.59
N ILE A 122 5.22 18.13 3.90
CA ILE A 122 6.39 17.88 3.04
C ILE A 122 6.42 18.90 1.92
N SER A 123 5.28 19.15 1.28
CA SER A 123 5.14 20.11 0.18
C SER A 123 5.45 21.54 0.61
N SER A 124 5.12 21.93 1.85
CA SER A 124 5.51 23.24 2.40
C SER A 124 6.99 23.32 2.77
N SER A 125 7.60 22.23 3.23
CA SER A 125 9.00 22.20 3.68
C SER A 125 10.01 22.08 2.53
N THR A 126 9.58 21.63 1.35
CA THR A 126 10.45 21.45 0.17
C THR A 126 10.55 22.73 -0.67
N ARG A 127 9.98 23.87 -0.22
CA ARG A 127 10.35 25.21 -0.70
C ARG A 127 11.70 25.58 -0.08
N VAL A 128 12.76 24.98 -0.59
CA VAL A 128 14.13 25.50 -0.40
C VAL A 128 14.44 26.35 -1.65
N PRO A 129 14.91 27.60 -1.48
CA PRO A 129 15.23 28.51 -2.58
C PRO A 129 16.35 27.99 -3.49
#